data_AF-A0A953JKC0-F1
#
_entry.id   AF-A0A953JKC0-F1
#
_cell.length_a   1.000
_cell.length_b   1.000
_cell.length_c   1.000
_cell.angle_alpha   90.00
_cell.angle_beta   90.00
_cell.angle_gamma   90.00
#
_symmetry.space_group_name_H-M   'P 1'
#
loop_
_entity.id
_entity.type
_entity.pdbx_description
1 polymer ?
#
loop_
_entity_poly.entity_id
_entity_poly.type
_entity_poly.pdbx_seq_one_letter_code
_entity_poly.pdbx_strand_id
1 'polypeptide(L)'
;MLGLLCHRRGTVALMFGLTAVPLIGFAALGVEGGAWYVTKRASQNAADAAAYAGAVQLAFGSDAGTVDYRGKQFAAQNAFCDQGDAMAYPGSTCRTLPPGTTQSVQIS
;
A
#
# COMPACT_ATOMS: atom_id res chain seq x y z
N MET A 1 11.14 45.76 -17.85
CA MET A 1 10.29 44.59 -17.53
C MET A 1 9.11 44.37 -18.49
N LEU A 2 8.93 45.16 -19.57
CA LEU A 2 7.77 45.06 -20.47
C LEU A 2 8.00 44.28 -21.79
N GLY A 3 9.17 43.66 -21.97
CA GLY A 3 9.56 43.03 -23.25
C GLY A 3 8.96 41.64 -23.50
N LEU A 4 8.58 40.90 -22.44
CA LEU A 4 8.07 39.53 -22.54
C LEU A 4 6.66 39.44 -23.13
N LEU A 5 5.86 40.50 -23.04
CA LEU A 5 4.47 40.52 -23.53
C LEU A 5 4.34 40.84 -25.03
N CYS A 6 5.40 41.32 -25.68
CA CYS A 6 5.34 41.78 -27.08
C CYS A 6 5.72 40.68 -28.10
N HIS A 7 6.16 39.51 -27.65
CA HIS A 7 6.46 38.37 -28.52
C HIS A 7 5.50 37.22 -28.22
N ARG A 8 4.79 36.72 -29.25
CA ARG A 8 3.91 35.53 -29.17
C ARG A 8 4.53 34.37 -28.38
N ARG A 9 5.85 34.21 -28.48
CA ARG A 9 6.62 33.17 -27.76
C ARG A 9 6.68 33.38 -26.24
N GLY A 10 6.77 34.62 -25.77
CA GLY A 10 6.80 34.95 -24.33
C GLY A 10 5.44 34.77 -23.66
N THR A 11 4.35 35.15 -24.35
CA THR A 11 2.99 34.94 -23.86
C THR A 11 2.62 33.45 -23.77
N VAL A 12 3.03 32.64 -24.76
CA VAL A 12 2.81 31.18 -24.73
C VAL A 12 3.57 30.52 -23.58
N ALA A 13 4.82 30.94 -23.32
CA ALA A 13 5.59 30.43 -22.20
C ALA A 13 4.95 30.74 -20.84
N LEU A 14 4.38 31.95 -20.69
CA LEU A 14 3.65 32.36 -19.47
C LEU A 14 2.36 31.54 -19.27
N MET A 15 1.56 31.38 -20.31
CA MET A 15 0.32 30.60 -20.25
C MET A 15 0.60 29.11 -20.00
N PHE A 16 1.65 28.57 -20.61
CA PHE A 16 2.10 27.20 -20.36
C PHE A 16 2.56 27.04 -18.92
N GLY A 17 3.38 27.95 -18.39
CA GLY A 17 3.83 27.90 -17.00
C GLY A 17 2.66 27.93 -16.01
N LEU A 18 1.68 28.82 -16.22
CA LEU A 18 0.50 28.94 -15.37
C LEU A 18 -0.40 27.68 -15.39
N THR A 19 -0.48 26.99 -16.53
CA THR A 19 -1.29 25.76 -16.66
C THR A 19 -0.54 24.50 -16.25
N ALA A 20 0.78 24.48 -16.37
CA ALA A 20 1.61 23.35 -15.97
C ALA A 20 1.57 23.13 -14.45
N VAL A 21 1.55 24.20 -13.65
CA VAL A 21 1.52 24.11 -12.18
C VAL A 21 0.32 23.30 -11.65
N PRO A 22 -0.95 23.64 -11.96
CA PRO A 22 -2.08 22.86 -11.49
C PRO A 22 -2.10 21.45 -12.09
N LEU A 23 -1.66 21.25 -13.33
CA LEU A 23 -1.58 19.92 -13.95
C LEU A 23 -0.63 18.98 -13.18
N ILE A 24 0.57 19.47 -12.83
CA ILE A 24 1.53 18.72 -12.02
C ILE A 24 0.95 18.46 -10.62
N GLY A 25 0.27 19.44 -10.03
CA GLY A 25 -0.40 19.28 -8.73
C GLY A 25 -1.45 18.16 -8.74
N PHE A 26 -2.33 18.14 -9.73
CA PHE A 26 -3.34 17.07 -9.86
C PHE A 26 -2.71 15.72 -10.18
N ALA A 27 -1.63 15.68 -10.97
CA ALA A 27 -0.90 14.44 -11.21
C ALA A 27 -0.31 13.86 -9.91
N ALA A 28 0.31 14.70 -9.08
CA ALA A 28 0.86 14.28 -7.79
C ALA A 28 -0.25 13.75 -6.84
N LEU A 29 -1.38 14.44 -6.76
CA LEU A 29 -2.53 13.97 -5.99
C LEU A 29 -3.10 12.64 -6.52
N GLY A 30 -3.12 12.46 -7.84
CA GLY A 30 -3.53 11.20 -8.46
C GLY A 30 -2.60 10.04 -8.10
N VAL A 31 -1.29 10.28 -8.06
CA VAL A 31 -0.30 9.27 -7.65
C VAL A 31 -0.49 8.88 -6.18
N GLU A 32 -0.59 9.87 -5.29
CA GLU A 32 -0.83 9.63 -3.86
C GLU A 32 -2.16 8.88 -3.62
N GLY A 33 -3.25 9.32 -4.27
CA GLY A 33 -4.54 8.65 -4.18
C GLY A 33 -4.51 7.22 -4.72
N GLY A 34 -3.79 6.99 -5.82
CA GLY A 34 -3.56 5.66 -6.38
C GLY A 34 -2.80 4.75 -5.43
N ALA A 35 -1.72 5.25 -4.81
CA ALA A 35 -0.93 4.51 -3.84
C ALA A 35 -1.75 4.13 -2.59
N TRP A 36 -2.60 5.03 -2.10
CA TRP A 36 -3.51 4.74 -0.99
C TRP A 36 -4.52 3.64 -1.34
N TYR A 37 -5.08 3.68 -2.55
CA TYR A 37 -6.03 2.67 -3.01
C TYR A 37 -5.40 1.28 -3.10
N VAL A 38 -4.21 1.18 -3.66
CA VAL A 38 -3.46 -0.08 -3.76
C VAL A 38 -3.14 -0.64 -2.38
N THR A 39 -2.64 0.21 -1.47
CA THR A 39 -2.33 -0.19 -0.10
C THR A 39 -3.56 -0.73 0.63
N LYS A 40 -4.72 -0.07 0.48
CA LYS A 40 -5.98 -0.53 1.08
C LYS A 40 -6.44 -1.88 0.52
N ARG A 41 -6.34 -2.08 -0.80
CA ARG A 41 -6.66 -3.39 -1.39
C ARG A 41 -5.70 -4.48 -0.91
N ALA A 42 -4.42 -4.17 -0.78
CA ALA A 42 -3.43 -5.12 -0.27
C ALA A 42 -3.76 -5.55 1.16
N SER A 43 -4.17 -4.63 2.04
CA SER A 43 -4.54 -4.95 3.42
C SER A 43 -5.80 -5.82 3.50
N GLN A 44 -6.78 -5.56 2.64
CA GLN A 44 -7.99 -6.39 2.55
C GLN A 44 -7.66 -7.80 2.05
N ASN A 45 -6.85 -7.91 0.99
CA ASN A 45 -6.45 -9.21 0.45
C ASN A 45 -5.68 -10.06 1.48
N ALA A 46 -4.82 -9.42 2.28
CA ALA A 46 -4.11 -10.10 3.36
C ALA A 46 -5.06 -10.60 4.46
N ALA A 47 -6.06 -9.79 4.83
CA ALA A 47 -7.07 -10.18 5.81
C ALA A 47 -7.94 -11.34 5.30
N ASP A 48 -8.38 -11.30 4.04
CA ASP A 48 -9.17 -12.35 3.42
C ASP A 48 -8.38 -13.67 3.31
N ALA A 49 -7.09 -13.59 2.95
CA ALA A 49 -6.22 -14.76 2.91
C ALA A 49 -6.01 -15.37 4.31
N ALA A 50 -5.81 -14.53 5.34
CA ALA A 50 -5.68 -14.99 6.72
C ALA A 50 -6.97 -15.62 7.25
N ALA A 51 -8.12 -14.99 6.99
CA ALA A 51 -9.43 -15.50 7.38
C ALA A 51 -9.76 -16.82 6.69
N TYR A 52 -9.47 -16.93 5.39
CA TYR A 52 -9.64 -18.18 4.64
C TYR A 52 -8.75 -19.29 5.21
N ALA A 53 -7.47 -19.03 5.45
CA ALA A 53 -6.55 -20.01 6.03
C ALA A 53 -7.00 -20.47 7.43
N GLY A 54 -7.44 -19.53 8.27
CA GLY A 54 -7.97 -19.83 9.59
C GLY A 54 -9.26 -20.66 9.52
N ALA A 55 -10.20 -20.29 8.65
CA ALA A 55 -11.46 -21.01 8.46
C ALA A 55 -11.26 -22.44 7.94
N VAL A 56 -10.33 -22.65 6.99
CA VAL A 56 -9.95 -23.98 6.52
C VAL A 56 -9.40 -24.82 7.66
N GLN A 57 -8.50 -24.26 8.47
CA GLN A 57 -7.88 -24.98 9.59
C GLN A 57 -8.90 -25.33 10.69
N LEU A 58 -9.87 -24.44 10.94
CA LEU A 58 -10.99 -24.68 11.85
C LEU A 58 -11.92 -25.78 11.32
N ALA A 59 -12.19 -25.81 10.01
CA ALA A 59 -13.01 -26.85 9.37
C ALA A 59 -12.37 -28.25 9.50
N PHE A 60 -11.04 -28.34 9.54
CA PHE A 60 -10.31 -29.57 9.82
C PHE A 60 -10.18 -29.90 11.31
N GLY A 61 -10.80 -29.14 12.21
CA GLY A 61 -10.85 -29.43 13.64
C GLY A 61 -9.52 -29.17 14.37
N SER A 62 -8.73 -28.21 13.89
CA SER A 62 -7.42 -27.91 14.48
C SER A 62 -7.53 -26.99 15.69
N ASP A 63 -6.53 -27.07 16.57
CA ASP A 63 -6.43 -26.19 17.74
C ASP A 63 -6.19 -24.72 17.35
N ALA A 64 -6.62 -23.82 18.23
CA ALA A 64 -6.52 -22.37 18.04
C ALA A 64 -5.11 -21.89 17.70
N GLY A 65 -4.07 -22.52 18.26
CA GLY A 65 -2.68 -22.17 17.94
C GLY A 65 -2.28 -22.45 16.48
N THR A 66 -2.86 -23.51 15.87
CA THR A 66 -2.60 -23.82 14.46
C THR A 66 -3.39 -22.90 13.54
N VAL A 67 -4.62 -22.53 13.94
CA VAL A 67 -5.44 -21.54 13.23
C VAL A 67 -4.73 -20.19 13.18
N ASP A 68 -4.20 -19.72 14.31
CA ASP A 68 -3.44 -18.47 14.41
C ASP A 68 -2.15 -18.53 13.57
N TYR A 69 -1.38 -19.62 13.71
CA TYR A 69 -0.15 -19.82 12.93
C TYR A 69 -0.41 -19.78 11.41
N ARG A 70 -1.45 -20.48 10.94
CA ARG A 70 -1.81 -20.49 9.51
C ARG A 70 -2.35 -19.14 9.06
N GLY A 71 -3.20 -18.49 9.84
CA GLY A 71 -3.68 -17.15 9.53
C GLY A 71 -2.53 -16.16 9.33
N LYS A 72 -1.59 -16.13 10.28
CA LYS A 72 -0.40 -15.26 10.21
C LYS A 72 0.54 -15.62 9.07
N GLN A 73 0.70 -16.90 8.75
CA GLN A 73 1.47 -17.33 7.58
C GLN A 73 0.94 -16.72 6.28
N PHE A 74 -0.38 -16.79 6.05
CA PHE A 74 -0.98 -16.26 4.82
C PHE A 74 -0.99 -14.71 4.80
N ALA A 75 -1.14 -14.06 5.95
CA ALA A 75 -0.93 -12.61 6.07
C ALA A 75 0.51 -12.22 5.69
N ALA A 76 1.50 -12.94 6.21
CA ALA A 76 2.93 -12.68 5.98
C ALA A 76 3.37 -12.92 4.52
N GLN A 77 2.71 -13.85 3.82
CA GLN A 77 2.89 -14.04 2.37
C GLN A 77 2.41 -12.84 1.55
N ASN A 78 1.45 -12.07 2.09
CA ASN A 78 0.95 -10.83 1.51
C ASN A 78 1.67 -9.57 2.04
N ALA A 79 2.84 -9.74 2.69
CA ALA A 79 3.63 -8.67 3.32
C ALA A 79 2.98 -7.97 4.53
N PHE A 80 1.95 -8.57 5.13
CA PHE A 80 1.35 -8.07 6.38
C PHE A 80 1.76 -8.96 7.56
N CYS A 81 2.56 -8.43 8.47
CA CYS A 81 3.14 -9.20 9.57
C CYS A 81 3.41 -8.34 10.80
N ASP A 82 3.46 -8.99 11.96
CA ASP A 82 3.77 -8.32 13.22
C ASP A 82 5.29 -8.13 13.39
N GLN A 83 5.66 -7.32 14.37
CA GLN A 83 7.06 -7.05 14.69
C GLN A 83 7.77 -8.36 15.09
N GLY A 84 8.75 -8.78 14.29
CA GLY A 84 9.53 -10.01 14.51
C GLY A 84 9.15 -11.19 13.61
N ASP A 85 8.07 -11.10 12.85
CA ASP A 85 7.54 -12.19 12.04
C ASP A 85 8.19 -12.34 10.65
N ALA A 86 9.13 -11.45 10.29
CA ALA A 86 9.67 -11.39 8.93
C ALA A 86 10.27 -12.71 8.44
N MET A 87 10.77 -13.54 9.36
CA MET A 87 11.37 -14.85 9.11
C MET A 87 10.59 -16.00 9.78
N ALA A 88 9.41 -15.73 10.36
CA ALA A 88 8.68 -16.72 11.17
C ALA A 88 7.89 -17.73 10.32
N TYR A 89 7.52 -17.35 9.10
CA TYR A 89 6.64 -18.14 8.23
C TYR A 89 7.29 -18.45 6.88
N PRO A 90 7.12 -19.67 6.34
CA PRO A 90 7.70 -20.02 5.05
C PRO A 90 6.98 -19.27 3.92
N GLY A 91 7.78 -18.70 3.02
CA GLY A 91 7.29 -17.89 1.90
C GLY A 91 6.89 -16.45 2.27
N SER A 92 7.23 -15.98 3.47
CA SER A 92 6.98 -14.59 3.87
C SER A 92 7.64 -13.61 2.91
N THR A 93 6.91 -12.56 2.54
CA THR A 93 7.42 -11.43 1.76
C THR A 93 7.61 -10.18 2.63
N CYS A 94 7.55 -10.39 3.94
CA CYS A 94 7.73 -9.39 4.98
C CYS A 94 9.05 -8.64 4.86
N ARG A 95 8.96 -7.31 4.95
CA ARG A 95 10.12 -6.41 4.91
C ARG A 95 10.23 -5.63 6.21
N THR A 96 11.45 -5.26 6.59
CA THR A 96 11.67 -4.20 7.58
C THR A 96 11.08 -2.90 7.06
N LEU A 97 9.99 -2.44 7.68
CA LEU A 97 9.35 -1.19 7.29
C LEU A 97 10.16 0.03 7.77
N PRO A 98 10.12 1.16 7.05
CA PRO A 98 10.65 2.42 7.55
C PRO A 98 10.00 2.80 8.89
N PRO A 99 10.71 3.52 9.77
CA PRO A 99 10.16 4.00 11.03
C PRO A 99 8.84 4.75 10.81
N GLY A 100 7.80 4.41 11.57
CA GLY A 100 6.47 5.02 11.47
C GLY A 100 5.51 4.39 10.44
N THR A 101 5.90 3.28 9.80
CA THR A 101 4.99 2.51 8.92
C THR A 101 4.67 1.16 9.55
N THR A 102 3.38 0.87 9.72
CA THR A 102 2.90 -0.43 10.19
C THR A 102 2.09 -1.11 9.08
N GLN A 103 2.45 -2.34 8.73
CA GLN A 103 1.69 -3.21 7.83
C GLN A 103 1.40 -4.52 8.57
N SER A 104 0.47 -4.47 9.52
CA SER A 104 -0.02 -5.65 10.22
C SER A 104 -1.54 -5.75 10.12
N VAL A 105 -2.05 -6.99 10.14
CA VAL A 105 -3.47 -7.29 10.24
C VAL A 105 -3.67 -8.04 11.55
N GLN A 106 -4.60 -7.59 12.38
CA GLN A 106 -4.94 -8.29 13.62
C GLN A 106 -5.86 -9.46 13.30
N ILE A 107 -5.46 -10.65 13.72
CA ILE A 107 -6.23 -11.89 13.61
C ILE A 107 -6.71 -12.19 15.04
N SER A 108 -8.02 -12.20 15.25
CA SER A 108 -8.66 -12.46 16.56
C SER A 108 -9.69 -13.56 16.44
#